data_AF-A0A4Q9THA8-F1
#
_entry.id   AF-A0A4Q9THA8-F1
#
_cell.length_a   1.000
_cell.length_b   1.000
_cell.length_c   1.000
_cell.angle_alpha   90.00
_cell.angle_beta   90.00
_cell.angle_gamma   90.00
#
_symmetry.space_group_name_H-M   'P 1'
#
loop_
_entity.id
_entity.type
_entity.pdbx_description
1 polymer ?
#
loop_
_entity_poly.entity_id
_entity_poly.type
_entity_poly.pdbx_seq_one_letter_code
_entity_poly.pdbx_strand_id
1 'polypeptide(L)'
;MIALQAWLAAAQLQDGPLFRRLFRGGRVGRTALTADQVARIVQRRARLAGVSGDWAAHSLRSGFVTEAGRQGVPLGEVMALTEHRGLATVMGYFQAATLLSSRGTDLLRADSSEVMPKSARPE
;
A
#
# COMPACT_ATOMS: atom_id res chain seq x y z
N MET A 1 -4.26 0.87 18.52
CA MET A 1 -2.83 1.14 18.76
C MET A 1 -2.28 0.09 19.72
N ILE A 2 -1.67 -1.01 19.25
CA ILE A 2 -1.25 -2.12 20.15
C ILE A 2 0.17 -2.62 19.87
N ALA A 3 0.61 -2.67 18.61
CA ALA A 3 1.91 -3.24 18.26
C ALA A 3 3.11 -2.41 18.75
N LEU A 4 3.07 -1.08 18.60
CA LEU A 4 4.19 -0.23 19.02
C LEU A 4 4.37 -0.22 20.54
N GLN A 5 3.27 -0.13 21.29
CA GLN A 5 3.30 -0.19 22.75
C GLN A 5 3.84 -1.53 23.25
N ALA A 6 3.38 -2.66 22.65
CA ALA A 6 3.90 -3.97 22.97
C ALA A 6 5.40 -4.09 22.67
N TRP A 7 5.86 -3.50 21.56
CA TRP A 7 7.29 -3.46 21.24
C TRP A 7 8.09 -2.63 22.25
N LEU A 8 7.65 -1.42 22.59
CA LEU A 8 8.32 -0.56 23.56
C LEU A 8 8.44 -1.25 24.92
N ALA A 9 7.39 -1.93 25.37
CA ALA A 9 7.38 -2.70 26.61
C ALA A 9 8.36 -3.89 26.55
N ALA A 10 8.31 -4.68 25.48
CA ALA A 10 9.17 -5.86 25.32
C ALA A 10 10.66 -5.50 25.14
N ALA A 11 10.95 -4.40 24.45
CA ALA A 11 12.31 -3.95 24.19
C ALA A 11 12.89 -3.02 25.28
N GLN A 12 12.07 -2.64 26.27
CA GLN A 12 12.42 -1.76 27.39
C GLN A 12 13.17 -0.49 26.94
N LEU A 13 12.65 0.15 25.89
CA LEU A 13 13.29 1.28 25.24
C LEU A 13 13.00 2.58 26.02
N GLN A 14 14.06 3.26 26.45
CA GLN A 14 13.98 4.59 27.06
C GLN A 14 14.49 5.69 26.12
N ASP A 15 15.43 5.35 25.22
CA ASP A 15 16.07 6.28 24.30
C ASP A 15 16.49 5.58 23.00
N GLY A 16 17.14 6.34 22.10
CA GLY A 16 17.82 5.79 20.92
C GLY A 16 16.87 5.25 19.83
N PRO A 17 17.36 4.34 18.97
CA PRO A 17 16.59 3.87 17.82
C PRO A 17 15.34 3.09 18.25
N LEU A 18 14.20 3.45 17.67
CA LEU A 18 12.92 2.81 17.96
C LEU A 18 12.89 1.35 17.50
N PHE A 19 13.37 1.07 16.29
CA PHE A 19 13.49 -0.29 15.77
C PHE A 19 14.94 -0.74 15.86
N ARG A 20 15.18 -1.77 16.67
CA ARG A 20 16.52 -2.28 16.96
C ARG A 20 16.70 -3.70 16.43
N ARG A 21 17.96 -4.08 16.19
CA ARG A 21 18.31 -5.45 15.82
C ARG A 21 17.85 -6.44 16.91
N LEU A 22 17.24 -7.54 16.48
CA LEU A 22 16.85 -8.66 17.35
C LEU A 22 17.77 -9.86 17.07
N PHE A 23 18.34 -10.44 18.12
CA PHE A 23 19.15 -11.65 18.04
C PHE A 23 18.30 -12.91 18.25
N ARG A 24 18.81 -14.07 17.80
CA ARG A 24 18.23 -15.37 18.17
C ARG A 24 18.21 -15.48 19.70
N GLY A 25 17.12 -16.04 20.25
CA GLY A 25 16.90 -16.09 21.70
C GLY A 25 16.22 -14.84 22.29
N GLY A 26 15.77 -13.89 21.46
CA GLY A 26 14.92 -12.78 21.92
C GLY A 26 15.66 -11.57 22.48
N ARG A 27 17.00 -11.58 22.49
CA ARG A 27 17.79 -10.42 22.94
C ARG A 27 17.68 -9.25 21.97
N VAL A 28 17.32 -8.07 22.48
CA VAL A 28 17.27 -6.81 21.72
C VAL A 28 18.64 -6.12 21.78
N GLY A 29 19.17 -5.72 20.62
CA GLY A 29 20.42 -4.97 20.51
C GLY A 29 20.26 -3.48 20.80
N ARG A 30 21.36 -2.73 20.66
CA ARG A 30 21.38 -1.26 20.82
C ARG A 30 21.39 -0.50 19.49
N THR A 31 21.70 -1.19 18.40
CA THR A 31 21.82 -0.58 17.07
C THR A 31 20.47 -0.54 16.36
N ALA A 32 20.26 0.50 15.54
CA ALA A 32 19.12 0.59 14.63
C ALA A 32 19.07 -0.61 13.67
N LEU A 33 17.86 -0.93 13.19
CA LEU A 33 17.72 -1.80 12.02
C LEU A 33 18.37 -1.16 10.79
N THR A 34 19.03 -1.97 9.99
CA THR A 34 19.52 -1.54 8.66
C THR A 34 18.40 -1.62 7.63
N ALA A 35 18.53 -0.89 6.52
CA ALA A 35 17.59 -0.96 5.40
C ALA A 35 17.40 -2.40 4.87
N ASP A 36 18.49 -3.15 4.77
CA ASP A 36 18.49 -4.57 4.38
C ASP A 36 17.71 -5.45 5.37
N GLN A 37 17.81 -5.20 6.68
CA GLN A 37 17.00 -5.90 7.67
C GLN A 37 15.51 -5.60 7.52
N VAL A 38 15.15 -4.34 7.24
CA VAL A 38 13.76 -3.96 6.95
C VAL A 38 13.27 -4.68 5.69
N ALA A 39 14.05 -4.70 4.62
CA ALA A 39 13.70 -5.40 3.38
C ALA A 39 13.42 -6.89 3.62
N ARG A 40 14.29 -7.58 4.37
CA ARG A 40 14.06 -8.99 4.74
C ARG A 40 12.79 -9.20 5.57
N ILE A 41 12.46 -8.26 6.47
CA ILE A 41 11.20 -8.32 7.22
C ILE A 41 10.01 -8.25 6.26
N VAL A 42 10.01 -7.30 5.32
CA VAL A 42 8.93 -7.13 4.34
C VAL A 42 8.78 -8.39 3.48
N GLN A 43 9.87 -8.90 2.91
CA GLN A 43 9.86 -10.12 2.09
C GLN A 43 9.31 -11.33 2.86
N ARG A 44 9.73 -11.50 4.12
CA ARG A 44 9.21 -12.56 4.98
C ARG A 44 7.71 -12.41 5.22
N ARG A 45 7.22 -11.18 5.45
CA ARG A 45 5.80 -10.92 5.68
C ARG A 45 4.98 -11.16 4.41
N ALA A 46 5.45 -10.73 3.25
CA ALA A 46 4.80 -11.01 1.97
C ALA A 46 4.65 -12.52 1.72
N ARG A 47 5.71 -13.29 1.97
CA ARG A 47 5.67 -14.76 1.88
C ARG A 47 4.65 -15.38 2.83
N LEU A 48 4.59 -14.92 4.08
CA LEU A 48 3.62 -15.40 5.06
C LEU A 48 2.18 -15.03 4.68
N ALA A 49 1.97 -13.92 3.98
CA ALA A 49 0.69 -13.49 3.46
C ALA A 49 0.29 -14.19 2.15
N GLY A 50 1.15 -15.07 1.59
CA GLY A 50 0.88 -15.75 0.32
C GLY A 50 0.98 -14.84 -0.91
N VAL A 51 1.60 -13.67 -0.79
CA VAL A 51 1.72 -12.71 -1.90
C VAL A 51 3.05 -12.94 -2.62
N SER A 52 3.00 -13.24 -3.92
CA SER A 52 4.16 -13.44 -4.79
C SER A 52 4.70 -12.10 -5.32
N GLY A 53 5.98 -12.07 -5.72
CA GLY A 53 6.65 -10.89 -6.26
C GLY A 53 7.88 -10.45 -5.45
N ASP A 54 8.58 -9.43 -5.96
CA ASP A 54 9.73 -8.82 -5.28
C ASP A 54 9.26 -7.65 -4.40
N TRP A 55 9.07 -7.95 -3.12
CA TRP A 55 8.53 -7.01 -2.14
C TRP A 55 9.64 -6.33 -1.35
N ALA A 56 9.61 -5.00 -1.33
CA ALA A 56 10.53 -4.18 -0.53
C ALA A 56 9.76 -3.10 0.24
N ALA A 57 10.48 -2.36 1.10
CA ALA A 57 9.89 -1.24 1.84
C ALA A 57 9.29 -0.18 0.90
N HIS A 58 9.90 0.04 -0.27
CA HIS A 58 9.36 0.95 -1.28
C HIS A 58 8.00 0.49 -1.80
N SER A 59 7.79 -0.82 -1.99
CA SER A 59 6.51 -1.39 -2.43
C SER A 59 5.38 -1.06 -1.46
N LEU A 60 5.65 -1.01 -0.14
CA LEU A 60 4.65 -0.62 0.86
C LEU A 60 4.23 0.84 0.71
N ARG A 61 5.19 1.74 0.45
CA ARG A 61 4.92 3.16 0.22
C ARG A 61 4.12 3.38 -1.07
N SER A 62 4.50 2.71 -2.15
CA SER A 62 3.75 2.77 -3.41
C SER A 62 2.32 2.23 -3.25
N GLY A 63 2.16 1.11 -2.55
CA GLY A 63 0.84 0.55 -2.24
C GLY A 63 -0.02 1.51 -1.40
N PHE A 64 0.58 2.23 -0.44
CA PHE A 64 -0.11 3.28 0.30
C PHE A 64 -0.61 4.40 -0.61
N VAL A 65 0.22 4.88 -1.55
CA VAL A 65 -0.17 5.92 -2.52
C VAL A 65 -1.33 5.44 -3.40
N THR A 66 -1.25 4.21 -3.90
CA THR A 66 -2.33 3.60 -4.68
C THR A 66 -3.62 3.51 -3.87
N GLU A 67 -3.57 3.01 -2.63
CA GLU A 67 -4.76 2.93 -1.80
C GLU A 67 -5.36 4.31 -1.49
N ALA A 68 -4.52 5.31 -1.21
CA ALA A 68 -4.99 6.67 -0.97
C ALA A 68 -5.69 7.27 -2.21
N GLY A 69 -5.13 7.02 -3.41
CA GLY A 69 -5.79 7.40 -4.67
C GLY A 69 -7.12 6.69 -4.89
N ARG A 70 -7.24 5.42 -4.50
CA ARG A 70 -8.49 4.63 -4.57
C ARG A 70 -9.56 5.18 -3.62
N GLN A 71 -9.14 5.70 -2.47
CA GLN A 71 -10.01 6.36 -1.50
C GLN A 71 -10.32 7.83 -1.87
N GLY A 72 -9.77 8.35 -2.97
CA GLY A 72 -10.00 9.73 -3.41
C GLY A 72 -9.33 10.78 -2.53
N VAL A 73 -8.32 10.40 -1.74
CA VAL A 73 -7.55 11.35 -0.91
C VAL A 73 -6.85 12.36 -1.83
N PRO A 74 -6.91 13.67 -1.56
CA PRO A 74 -6.27 14.67 -2.40
C PRO A 74 -4.76 14.41 -2.56
N LEU A 75 -4.27 14.50 -3.80
CA LEU A 75 -2.87 14.19 -4.12
C LEU A 75 -1.87 14.99 -3.27
N GLY A 76 -2.16 16.27 -2.99
CA GLY A 76 -1.31 17.11 -2.15
C GLY A 76 -1.13 16.57 -0.72
N GLU A 77 -2.20 16.01 -0.13
CA GLU A 77 -2.14 15.39 1.20
C GLU A 77 -1.35 14.08 1.16
N VAL A 78 -1.56 13.26 0.12
CA VAL A 78 -0.80 12.03 -0.09
C VAL A 78 0.70 12.35 -0.23
N MET A 79 1.04 13.39 -1.00
CA MET A 79 2.42 13.83 -1.18
C MET A 79 3.03 14.37 0.12
N ALA A 80 2.28 15.14 0.92
CA ALA A 80 2.75 15.65 2.21
C ALA A 80 3.00 14.51 3.22
N LEU A 81 2.07 13.58 3.36
CA LEU A 81 2.17 12.46 4.31
C LEU A 81 3.27 11.48 3.92
N THR A 82 3.50 11.30 2.62
CA THR A 82 4.59 10.45 2.15
C THR A 82 5.90 11.23 2.03
N GLU A 83 5.92 12.56 2.00
CA GLU A 83 7.11 13.38 1.69
C GLU A 83 7.62 13.22 0.25
N HIS A 84 6.73 12.97 -0.72
CA HIS A 84 7.11 13.06 -2.14
C HIS A 84 7.23 14.52 -2.56
N ARG A 85 8.41 14.91 -3.05
CA ARG A 85 8.65 16.25 -3.61
C ARG A 85 8.31 16.34 -5.10
N GLY A 86 8.47 15.23 -5.83
CA GLY A 86 8.26 15.17 -7.28
C GLY A 86 6.89 14.60 -7.62
N LEU A 87 6.10 15.37 -8.39
CA LEU A 87 4.78 14.95 -8.86
C LEU A 87 4.88 13.73 -9.79
N ALA A 88 5.82 13.72 -10.73
CA ALA A 88 5.99 12.61 -11.68
C ALA A 88 6.15 11.24 -11.00
N THR A 89 6.85 11.18 -9.86
CA THR A 89 7.12 9.93 -9.13
C THR A 89 5.87 9.33 -8.48
N VAL A 90 4.94 10.17 -8.01
CA VAL A 90 3.74 9.72 -7.30
C VAL A 90 2.56 9.48 -8.25
N MET A 91 2.53 10.18 -9.39
CA MET A 91 1.40 10.17 -10.32
C MET A 91 1.07 8.80 -10.89
N GLY A 92 2.08 7.98 -11.23
CA GLY A 92 1.84 6.65 -11.80
C GLY A 92 1.01 5.77 -10.85
N TYR A 93 1.38 5.75 -9.56
CA TYR A 93 0.66 4.98 -8.54
C TYR A 93 -0.72 5.56 -8.22
N PHE A 94 -0.83 6.89 -8.22
CA PHE A 94 -2.07 7.59 -7.90
C PHE A 94 -3.11 7.47 -9.02
N GLN A 95 -2.71 7.70 -10.28
CA GLN A 95 -3.60 7.58 -11.44
C GLN A 95 -4.10 6.15 -11.65
N ALA A 96 -3.22 5.15 -11.51
CA ALA A 96 -3.62 3.75 -11.59
C ALA A 96 -4.77 3.43 -10.62
N ALA A 97 -4.76 4.06 -9.44
CA ALA A 97 -5.81 3.90 -8.45
C ALA A 97 -7.11 4.65 -8.81
N THR A 98 -7.01 5.92 -9.22
CA THR A 98 -8.18 6.73 -9.59
C THR A 98 -8.92 6.16 -10.80
N LEU A 99 -8.20 5.57 -11.76
CA LEU A 99 -8.79 4.97 -12.96
C LEU A 99 -9.72 3.79 -12.64
N LEU A 100 -9.40 2.98 -11.62
CA LEU A 100 -10.23 1.85 -11.20
C LEU A 100 -11.63 2.27 -10.71
N SER A 101 -11.78 3.51 -10.24
CA SER A 101 -13.04 4.08 -9.74
C SER A 101 -13.58 5.20 -10.62
N SER A 102 -12.99 5.43 -11.79
CA SER A 102 -13.37 6.54 -12.67
C SER A 102 -14.62 6.18 -13.48
N ARG A 103 -15.63 7.07 -13.47
CA ARG A 103 -16.82 6.92 -14.34
C ARG A 103 -16.48 6.77 -15.83
N GLY A 104 -15.30 7.24 -16.26
CA GLY A 104 -14.82 7.08 -17.62
C GLY A 104 -14.69 5.61 -18.07
N THR A 105 -14.41 4.68 -17.16
CA THR A 105 -14.31 3.24 -17.49
C THR A 105 -15.67 2.56 -17.68
N ASP A 106 -16.75 3.21 -17.26
CA ASP A 106 -18.13 2.74 -17.42
C ASP A 106 -18.82 3.31 -18.67
N LEU A 107 -18.22 4.29 -19.34
CA LEU A 107 -18.80 4.93 -20.53
C LEU A 107 -19.06 3.94 -21.67
N LEU A 108 -18.18 2.97 -21.86
CA LEU A 108 -18.32 1.94 -22.90
C LEU A 108 -19.11 0.70 -22.42
N ARG A 109 -19.35 0.58 -21.10
CA ARG A 109 -20.13 -0.52 -20.52
C ARG A 109 -21.64 -0.25 -20.56
N ALA A 110 -22.06 1.01 -20.39
CA ALA A 110 -23.46 1.39 -20.42
C ALA A 110 -24.11 1.15 -21.81
N ASP A 111 -23.34 1.31 -22.88
CA ASP A 111 -23.79 1.19 -24.27
C ASP A 111 -24.00 -0.27 -24.74
N SER A 112 -23.49 -1.26 -24.00
CA SER A 112 -23.57 -2.68 -24.39
C SER A 112 -24.87 -3.39 -23.97
N SER A 113 -25.81 -2.67 -23.34
CA SER A 113 -27.05 -3.26 -22.80
C SER A 113 -28.32 -2.97 -23.62
N GLU A 114 -28.20 -2.33 -24.79
CA GLU A 114 -29.33 -1.91 -25.63
C GLU A 114 -29.66 -2.84 -26.83
N VAL A 115 -29.30 -4.12 -26.77
CA VAL A 115 -29.61 -5.14 -27.80
C VAL A 115 -30.40 -6.26 -27.10
N MET A 116 -31.72 -6.52 -27.21
CA MET A 116 -32.83 -6.19 -28.13
C MET A 116 -34.17 -6.34 -27.37
N PRO A 117 -35.30 -5.83 -27.89
CA PRO A 117 -36.54 -6.60 -27.85
C PRO A 117 -36.84 -7.19 -29.24
N LYS A 118 -36.81 -8.53 -29.34
CA LYS A 118 -37.38 -9.25 -30.48
C LYS A 118 -38.87 -8.93 -30.52
N SER A 119 -39.30 -8.16 -31.52
CA SER A 119 -40.72 -7.89 -31.75
C SER A 119 -41.47 -9.22 -31.91
N ALA A 120 -42.47 -9.41 -31.06
CA ALA A 120 -43.50 -10.41 -31.30
C ALA A 120 -44.31 -9.94 -32.53
N ARG A 121 -44.41 -10.79 -33.55
CA ARG A 121 -45.31 -10.57 -34.70
C ARG A 121 -46.76 -10.62 -34.21
N PRO A 122 -47.66 -9.77 -34.74
CA PRO A 122 -49.09 -9.97 -34.55
C PRO A 122 -49.61 -11.03 -35.54
N GLU A 123 -50.50 -11.87 -35.02
CA GLU A 123 -51.49 -12.77 -35.66
C GLU A 123 -50.98 -13.89 -36.58
#